data_AF-A0A923YJN5-F1
#
_entry.id   AF-A0A923YJN5-F1
#
_cell.length_a   1.000
_cell.length_b   1.000
_cell.length_c   1.000
_cell.angle_alpha   90.00
_cell.angle_beta   90.00
_cell.angle_gamma   90.00
#
_symmetry.space_group_name_H-M   'P 1'
#
loop_
_entity.id
_entity.type
_entity.pdbx_description
1 polymer ?
#
loop_
_entity_poly.entity_id
_entity_poly.type
_entity_poly.pdbx_seq_one_letter_code
_entity_poly.pdbx_strand_id
1 'polypeptide(L)'
;MSDQQQFIANRSGEEVTGNNEPVADTLPSVGAQLAHIRQKHGWSIDDVAHQLKLAPRQIQAIEDDNYAALPTIVMTRGYIRSYAKILGLDPATILPGTNPAAPTRIQILGKKSCSTIFAESRLLLSGRSRAPYKWLLWTIVLVIGAGLVVHLVDS
;
A
#
# COMPACT_ATOMS: atom_id res chain seq x y z
N MET A 1 24.90 13.79 69.30
CA MET A 1 25.47 12.75 68.43
C MET A 1 24.41 11.68 68.15
N SER A 2 23.29 12.05 67.51
CA SER A 2 22.20 11.10 67.17
C SER A 2 21.37 11.48 65.92
N ASP A 3 21.75 12.51 65.17
CA ASP A 3 20.98 13.00 64.00
C ASP A 3 21.37 12.35 62.66
N GLN A 4 22.10 11.22 62.66
CA GLN A 4 22.50 10.54 61.42
C GLN A 4 21.90 9.15 61.20
N GLN A 5 21.01 8.66 62.07
CA GLN A 5 20.48 7.29 61.94
C GLN A 5 19.05 7.19 61.37
N GLN A 6 18.44 8.27 60.86
CA GLN A 6 17.08 8.20 60.28
C GLN A 6 17.02 8.47 58.76
N PHE A 7 18.15 8.70 58.08
CA PHE A 7 18.15 9.00 56.64
C PHE A 7 18.16 7.76 55.73
N ILE A 8 18.37 6.55 56.25
CA ILE A 8 18.53 5.31 55.46
C ILE A 8 17.50 4.23 55.85
N ALA A 9 16.26 4.62 56.12
CA ALA A 9 15.17 3.67 56.35
C ALA A 9 13.94 3.88 55.44
N ASN A 10 14.02 4.82 54.48
CA ASN A 10 12.94 5.09 53.53
C ASN A 10 13.34 4.83 52.06
N ARG A 11 14.31 3.92 51.85
CA ARG A 11 14.83 3.51 50.53
C ARG A 11 14.48 2.03 50.23
N SER A 12 13.22 1.67 50.42
CA SER A 12 12.69 0.36 50.03
C SER A 12 11.29 0.55 49.46
N GLY A 13 11.29 1.12 48.27
CA GLY A 13 10.11 1.37 47.43
C GLY A 13 10.53 1.87 46.04
N GLU A 14 11.70 1.47 45.55
CA GLU A 14 11.95 1.41 44.12
C GLU A 14 11.28 0.14 43.62
N GLU A 15 10.04 0.28 43.19
CA GLU A 15 9.66 -0.31 41.92
C GLU A 15 8.64 0.64 41.32
N VAL A 16 9.16 1.63 40.60
CA VAL A 16 8.42 2.28 39.52
C VAL A 16 8.16 1.19 38.49
N THR A 17 7.21 0.31 38.79
CA THR A 17 6.71 -0.70 37.86
C THR A 17 6.24 0.06 36.66
N GLY A 18 6.92 -0.24 35.55
CA GLY A 18 6.96 0.57 34.36
C GLY A 18 5.60 1.08 33.93
N ASN A 19 5.63 2.31 33.44
CA ASN A 19 4.69 2.76 32.44
C ASN A 19 4.75 1.77 31.26
N ASN A 20 4.04 0.65 31.38
CA ASN A 20 3.56 -0.14 30.25
C ASN A 20 2.36 0.59 29.64
N GLU A 21 2.51 1.90 29.42
CA GLU A 21 1.85 2.53 28.29
C GLU A 21 2.45 1.80 27.07
N PRO A 22 1.67 1.01 26.32
CA PRO A 22 2.17 0.54 25.05
C PRO A 22 2.40 1.79 24.21
N VAL A 23 3.66 2.21 24.11
CA VAL A 23 4.13 3.21 23.13
C VAL A 23 4.06 2.55 21.73
N ALA A 24 2.85 2.15 21.34
CA ALA A 24 2.47 1.79 19.98
C ALA A 24 2.04 3.06 19.20
N ASP A 25 2.07 4.22 19.84
CA ASP A 25 1.75 5.51 19.26
C ASP A 25 3.00 6.16 18.68
N THR A 26 3.20 6.02 17.36
CA THR A 26 3.44 7.21 16.49
C THR A 26 3.49 6.90 14.99
N LEU A 27 3.46 5.63 14.57
CA LEU A 27 3.39 5.30 13.15
C LEU A 27 1.96 4.90 12.78
N PRO A 28 1.28 5.64 11.90
CA PRO A 28 -0.07 5.29 11.47
C PRO A 28 -0.06 3.87 10.89
N SER A 29 -1.07 3.07 11.22
CA SER A 29 -1.23 1.73 10.68
C SER A 29 -1.33 1.76 9.16
N VAL A 30 -1.10 0.62 8.50
CA VAL A 30 -1.13 0.57 7.03
C VAL A 30 -2.50 0.93 6.49
N GLY A 31 -3.57 0.40 7.11
CA GLY A 31 -4.94 0.78 6.78
C GLY A 31 -5.18 2.28 6.93
N ALA A 32 -4.75 2.88 8.05
CA ALA A 32 -4.88 4.31 8.30
C ALA A 32 -4.11 5.18 7.29
N GLN A 33 -2.91 4.75 6.87
CA GLN A 33 -2.13 5.44 5.84
C GLN A 33 -2.84 5.44 4.49
N LEU A 34 -3.41 4.29 4.08
CA LEU A 34 -4.15 4.17 2.83
C LEU A 34 -5.43 5.04 2.87
N ALA A 35 -6.16 5.00 3.98
CA ALA A 35 -7.36 5.81 4.17
C ALA A 35 -7.06 7.32 4.08
N HIS A 36 -6.00 7.77 4.75
CA HIS A 36 -5.57 9.18 4.72
C HIS A 36 -5.26 9.66 3.30
N ILE A 37 -4.57 8.83 2.52
CA ILE A 37 -4.21 9.20 1.15
C ILE A 37 -5.42 9.14 0.21
N ARG A 38 -6.31 8.15 0.36
CA ARG A 38 -7.60 8.14 -0.35
C ARG A 38 -8.39 9.42 -0.08
N GLN A 39 -8.49 9.83 1.18
CA GLN A 39 -9.19 11.06 1.58
C GLN A 39 -8.53 12.31 0.98
N LYS A 40 -7.20 12.38 0.93
CA LYS A 40 -6.47 13.47 0.25
C LYS A 40 -6.76 13.54 -1.25
N HIS A 41 -7.03 12.40 -1.89
CA HIS A 41 -7.47 12.36 -3.28
C HIS A 41 -8.96 12.71 -3.47
N GLY A 42 -9.73 12.83 -2.38
CA GLY A 42 -11.17 13.08 -2.43
C GLY A 42 -11.99 11.88 -2.93
N TRP A 43 -11.43 10.67 -2.91
CA TRP A 43 -12.11 9.47 -3.39
C TRP A 43 -12.98 8.85 -2.30
N SER A 44 -14.20 8.43 -2.66
CA SER A 44 -15.05 7.64 -1.77
C SER A 44 -14.54 6.20 -1.67
N ILE A 45 -15.06 5.46 -0.69
CA ILE A 45 -14.79 4.02 -0.56
C ILE A 45 -15.30 3.28 -1.81
N ASP A 46 -16.48 3.66 -2.33
CA ASP A 46 -17.08 3.07 -3.53
C ASP A 46 -16.26 3.30 -4.80
N ASP A 47 -15.65 4.48 -4.97
CA ASP A 47 -14.79 4.78 -6.13
C ASP A 47 -13.57 3.85 -6.18
N VAL A 48 -12.92 3.68 -5.03
CA VAL A 48 -11.78 2.79 -4.87
C VAL A 48 -12.19 1.33 -5.03
N ALA A 49 -13.31 0.94 -4.43
CA ALA A 49 -13.88 -0.40 -4.53
C ALA A 49 -14.13 -0.78 -6.00
N HIS A 50 -14.74 0.12 -6.77
CA HIS A 50 -15.00 -0.08 -8.20
C HIS A 50 -13.69 -0.20 -8.99
N GLN A 51 -12.69 0.65 -8.72
CA GLN A 51 -11.41 0.63 -9.43
C GLN A 51 -10.59 -0.64 -9.14
N LEU A 52 -10.66 -1.16 -7.91
CA LEU A 52 -9.98 -2.39 -7.49
C LEU A 52 -10.80 -3.65 -7.74
N LYS A 53 -12.06 -3.52 -8.18
CA LYS A 53 -13.03 -4.62 -8.32
C LYS A 53 -13.22 -5.40 -7.01
N LEU A 54 -13.30 -4.65 -5.91
CA LEU A 54 -13.57 -5.16 -4.58
C LEU A 54 -14.93 -4.66 -4.10
N ALA A 55 -15.53 -5.36 -3.14
CA ALA A 55 -16.70 -4.86 -2.44
C ALA A 55 -16.30 -3.71 -1.50
N PRO A 56 -17.14 -2.68 -1.29
CA PRO A 56 -16.85 -1.58 -0.37
C PRO A 56 -16.46 -2.04 1.04
N ARG A 57 -17.12 -3.10 1.53
CA ARG A 57 -16.80 -3.74 2.82
C ARG A 57 -15.36 -4.25 2.91
N GLN A 58 -14.77 -4.69 1.80
CA GLN A 58 -13.38 -5.16 1.77
C GLN A 58 -12.40 -3.99 1.81
N ILE A 59 -12.72 -2.87 1.17
CA ILE A 59 -11.90 -1.64 1.26
C ILE A 59 -11.91 -1.13 2.70
N GLN A 60 -13.09 -1.08 3.31
CA GLN A 60 -13.23 -0.70 4.71
C GLN A 60 -12.44 -1.64 5.64
N ALA A 61 -12.54 -2.96 5.44
CA ALA A 61 -11.74 -3.94 6.19
C ALA A 61 -10.23 -3.75 6.01
N ILE A 62 -9.76 -3.30 4.85
CA ILE A 62 -8.34 -2.99 4.63
C ILE A 62 -7.93 -1.70 5.36
N GLU A 63 -8.78 -0.67 5.34
CA GLU A 63 -8.55 0.61 6.03
C GLU A 63 -8.58 0.47 7.55
N ASP A 64 -9.41 -0.43 8.08
CA ASP A 64 -9.52 -0.75 9.50
C ASP A 64 -8.48 -1.79 9.98
N ASP A 65 -7.57 -2.23 9.10
CA ASP A 65 -6.63 -3.35 9.32
C ASP A 65 -7.31 -4.66 9.77
N ASN A 66 -8.62 -4.80 9.53
CA ASN A 66 -9.41 -5.98 9.84
C ASN A 66 -9.29 -7.04 8.72
N TYR A 67 -8.09 -7.59 8.58
CA TYR A 67 -7.80 -8.59 7.55
C TYR A 67 -8.55 -9.91 7.72
N ALA A 68 -9.08 -10.18 8.92
CA ALA A 68 -9.89 -11.37 9.20
C ALA A 68 -11.26 -11.31 8.51
N ALA A 69 -11.77 -10.12 8.20
CA ALA A 69 -13.03 -9.92 7.47
C ALA A 69 -12.88 -10.10 5.94
N LEU A 70 -11.66 -10.34 5.44
CA LEU A 70 -11.41 -10.56 4.02
C LEU A 70 -11.64 -12.04 3.63
N PRO A 71 -12.18 -12.33 2.43
CA PRO A 71 -12.52 -13.70 2.02
C PRO A 71 -11.34 -14.67 2.01
N THR A 72 -10.11 -14.18 1.77
CA THR A 72 -8.91 -15.03 1.80
C THR A 72 -7.72 -14.21 2.26
N ILE A 73 -7.18 -14.57 3.43
CA ILE A 73 -6.05 -13.89 4.05
C ILE A 73 -4.77 -13.94 3.19
N VAL A 74 -4.65 -14.96 2.34
CA VAL A 74 -3.57 -15.13 1.36
C VAL A 74 -3.56 -14.00 0.31
N MET A 75 -4.72 -13.41 0.02
CA MET A 75 -4.88 -12.37 -1.00
C MET A 75 -4.70 -10.94 -0.45
N THR A 76 -4.71 -10.77 0.87
CA THR A 76 -4.63 -9.46 1.55
C THR A 76 -3.45 -8.61 1.07
N ARG A 77 -2.25 -9.19 0.96
CA ARG A 77 -1.05 -8.49 0.47
C ARG A 77 -1.21 -8.02 -0.98
N GLY A 78 -1.94 -8.77 -1.81
CA GLY A 78 -2.25 -8.42 -3.19
C GLY A 78 -3.21 -7.24 -3.28
N TYR A 79 -4.22 -7.21 -2.41
CA TYR A 79 -5.16 -6.09 -2.32
C TYR A 79 -4.47 -4.81 -1.86
N ILE A 80 -3.69 -4.87 -0.78
CA ILE A 80 -2.93 -3.72 -0.26
C ILE A 80 -1.96 -3.17 -1.32
N ARG A 81 -1.25 -4.04 -2.04
CA ARG A 81 -0.36 -3.62 -3.14
C ARG A 81 -1.13 -2.90 -4.25
N SER A 82 -2.28 -3.44 -4.63
CA SER A 82 -3.09 -2.88 -5.72
C SER A 82 -3.68 -1.53 -5.32
N TYR A 83 -4.08 -1.41 -4.05
CA TYR A 83 -4.57 -0.16 -3.47
C TYR A 83 -3.46 0.90 -3.42
N ALA A 84 -2.28 0.58 -2.87
CA ALA A 84 -1.13 1.48 -2.87
C ALA A 84 -0.81 1.99 -4.29
N LYS A 85 -0.88 1.12 -5.31
CA LYS A 85 -0.59 1.48 -6.70
C LYS A 85 -1.60 2.45 -7.31
N ILE A 86 -2.89 2.38 -6.97
CA ILE A 86 -3.87 3.35 -7.47
C ILE A 86 -3.74 4.70 -6.75
N LEU A 87 -3.29 4.70 -5.50
CA LEU A 87 -2.96 5.90 -4.72
C LEU A 87 -1.58 6.49 -5.07
N GLY A 88 -0.84 5.89 -6.02
CA GLY A 88 0.49 6.36 -6.41
C GLY A 88 1.60 6.12 -5.38
N LEU A 89 1.36 5.25 -4.40
CA LEU A 89 2.32 4.90 -3.35
C LEU A 89 3.21 3.74 -3.79
N ASP A 90 4.45 3.73 -3.28
CA ASP A 90 5.33 2.57 -3.43
C ASP A 90 4.86 1.44 -2.49
N PRO A 91 4.38 0.30 -3.02
CA PRO A 91 3.96 -0.82 -2.20
C PRO A 91 5.10 -1.39 -1.35
N ALA A 92 6.37 -1.24 -1.75
CA ALA A 92 7.50 -1.73 -0.95
C ALA A 92 7.65 -0.98 0.38
N THR A 93 7.21 0.28 0.45
CA THR A 93 7.26 1.12 1.65
C THR A 93 6.07 0.86 2.59
N ILE A 94 4.91 0.50 2.05
CA ILE A 94 3.65 0.31 2.81
C ILE A 94 3.54 -1.10 3.40
N LEU A 95 3.97 -2.13 2.66
CA LEU A 95 3.82 -3.54 3.06
C LEU A 95 4.57 -3.99 4.33
N PRO A 96 5.73 -3.41 4.75
CA PRO A 96 6.45 -3.86 5.95
C PRO A 96 5.64 -3.77 7.24
N GLY A 97 4.65 -2.87 7.32
CA GLY A 97 3.76 -2.73 8.47
C GLY A 97 2.56 -3.70 8.48
N THR A 98 2.37 -4.49 7.42
CA THR A 98 1.24 -5.43 7.33
C THR A 98 1.63 -6.78 7.94
N ASN A 99 1.06 -7.13 9.10
CA ASN A 99 1.12 -8.50 9.64
C ASN A 99 -0.25 -9.18 9.46
N PRO A 100 -0.60 -9.68 8.25
CA PRO A 100 -1.92 -10.23 7.97
C PRO A 100 -2.11 -11.64 8.59
N ALA A 101 -1.64 -11.89 9.81
CA ALA A 101 -1.43 -13.21 10.41
C ALA A 101 -0.39 -14.06 9.65
N ALA A 102 0.60 -14.55 10.39
CA ALA A 102 1.66 -15.40 9.88
C ALA A 102 1.05 -16.57 9.07
N PRO A 103 1.37 -16.73 7.78
CA PRO A 103 0.96 -17.94 7.08
C PRO A 103 1.62 -19.10 7.80
N THR A 104 0.83 -20.07 8.26
CA THR A 104 1.31 -21.42 8.57
C THR A 104 2.30 -21.78 7.47
N ARG A 105 3.57 -21.88 7.84
CA ARG A 105 4.66 -22.13 6.92
C ARG A 105 4.41 -23.48 6.28
N ILE A 106 3.78 -23.49 5.10
CA ILE A 106 3.80 -24.68 4.26
C ILE A 106 5.24 -24.79 3.76
N GLN A 107 6.05 -25.54 4.50
CA GLN A 107 7.35 -26.02 4.07
C GLN A 107 7.11 -27.06 2.98
N ILE A 108 6.69 -26.62 1.78
CA ILE A 108 6.83 -27.48 0.61
C ILE A 108 8.33 -27.50 0.33
N LEU A 109 8.96 -28.56 0.83
CA LEU A 109 10.31 -29.00 0.51
C LEU A 109 10.49 -28.98 -1.02
N GLY A 110 11.06 -27.90 -1.55
CA GLY A 110 11.05 -27.72 -3.00
C GLY A 110 11.67 -26.42 -3.49
N LYS A 111 12.77 -25.98 -2.87
CA LYS A 111 13.65 -24.99 -3.51
C LYS A 111 14.38 -25.67 -4.67
N LYS A 112 13.72 -25.75 -5.84
CA LYS A 112 14.34 -25.99 -7.15
C LYS A 112 13.41 -25.39 -8.22
N SER A 113 14.01 -24.47 -8.96
CA SER A 113 13.50 -23.79 -10.13
C SER A 113 12.64 -24.67 -11.04
N CYS A 114 11.46 -24.19 -11.43
CA CYS A 114 10.98 -24.38 -12.78
C CYS A 114 10.87 -22.99 -13.43
N SER A 115 12.03 -22.51 -13.83
CA SER A 115 12.23 -21.42 -14.77
C SER A 115 12.09 -21.94 -16.21
N THR A 116 10.89 -22.33 -16.62
CA THR A 116 10.51 -22.54 -18.04
C THR A 116 8.97 -22.52 -18.08
N ILE A 117 8.31 -21.38 -18.34
CA ILE A 117 7.56 -21.15 -19.59
C ILE A 117 7.23 -19.64 -19.77
N PHE A 118 7.74 -18.75 -18.90
CA PHE A 118 7.52 -17.29 -19.05
C PHE A 118 8.81 -16.48 -18.85
N ALA A 119 9.92 -17.03 -19.38
CA ALA A 119 11.21 -16.37 -19.45
C ALA A 119 11.57 -16.01 -20.90
N GLU A 120 10.64 -15.42 -21.66
CA GLU A 120 10.85 -14.98 -23.05
C GLU A 120 10.08 -13.67 -23.33
N SER A 121 10.18 -12.68 -22.44
CA SER A 121 9.84 -11.28 -22.73
C SER A 121 10.39 -10.32 -21.68
N ARG A 122 11.63 -10.57 -21.23
CA ARG A 122 12.47 -9.53 -20.62
C ARG A 122 13.50 -9.06 -21.64
N LEU A 123 13.00 -8.43 -22.70
CA LEU A 123 13.76 -7.41 -23.39
C LEU A 123 12.94 -6.12 -23.33
N LEU A 124 13.29 -5.34 -22.31
CA LEU A 124 13.09 -3.90 -22.13
C LEU A 124 11.64 -3.44 -21.83
N LEU A 125 11.55 -2.38 -21.02
CA LEU A 125 10.35 -1.68 -20.54
C LEU A 125 9.65 -2.27 -19.31
N SER A 126 10.23 -2.01 -18.13
CA SER A 126 9.43 -1.79 -16.91
C SER A 126 9.67 -0.40 -16.34
N GLY A 127 9.42 0.60 -17.17
CA GLY A 127 8.87 1.88 -16.74
C GLY A 127 7.36 1.81 -16.92
N ARG A 128 6.64 1.30 -15.92
CA ARG A 128 5.17 1.33 -15.89
C ARG A 128 4.72 2.72 -15.41
N SER A 129 4.98 3.75 -16.21
CA SER A 129 4.29 5.04 -16.09
C SER A 129 3.03 4.98 -16.95
N ARG A 130 1.88 5.15 -16.29
CA ARG A 130 0.62 5.51 -16.94
C ARG A 130 0.76 6.97 -17.39
N ALA A 131 0.71 7.23 -18.69
CA ALA A 131 0.42 8.56 -19.19
C ALA A 131 -0.22 8.45 -20.59
N PRO A 132 -1.42 8.99 -20.83
CA PRO A 132 -2.16 8.86 -22.09
C PRO A 132 -1.67 9.82 -23.19
N TYR A 133 -0.39 10.18 -23.21
CA TYR A 133 0.17 11.11 -24.20
C TYR A 133 0.30 10.50 -25.61
N LYS A 134 0.27 9.16 -25.73
CA LYS A 134 0.26 8.49 -27.05
C LYS A 134 -1.06 8.65 -27.80
N TRP A 135 -2.17 8.85 -27.08
CA TRP A 135 -3.47 9.12 -27.70
C TRP A 135 -3.56 10.59 -28.12
N LEU A 136 -3.02 11.50 -27.31
CA LEU A 136 -2.97 12.93 -27.62
C LEU A 136 -2.08 13.27 -28.82
N LEU A 137 -0.94 12.58 -28.98
CA LEU A 137 -0.09 12.76 -30.17
C LEU A 137 -0.79 12.29 -31.46
N TRP A 138 -1.56 11.20 -31.40
CA TRP A 138 -2.36 10.76 -32.55
C TRP A 138 -3.45 11.76 -32.92
N THR A 139 -4.12 12.38 -31.94
CA THR A 139 -5.12 13.42 -32.23
C THR A 139 -4.48 14.65 -32.86
N ILE A 140 -3.31 15.07 -32.39
CA ILE A 140 -2.59 16.24 -32.94
C ILE A 140 -2.16 15.97 -34.40
N VAL A 141 -1.60 14.79 -34.69
CA VAL A 141 -1.21 14.43 -36.07
C VAL A 141 -2.44 14.34 -36.99
N LEU A 142 -3.57 13.82 -36.50
CA LEU A 142 -4.81 13.74 -37.28
C LEU A 142 -5.39 15.13 -37.62
N VAL A 143 -5.37 16.07 -36.66
CA VAL A 143 -5.87 17.45 -36.87
C VAL A 143 -4.97 18.21 -37.85
N ILE A 144 -3.64 18.07 -37.73
CA ILE A 144 -2.69 18.72 -38.66
C ILE A 144 -2.83 18.16 -40.08
N GLY A 145 -2.98 16.83 -40.22
CA GLY A 145 -3.18 16.21 -41.53
C GLY A 145 -4.49 16.61 -42.21
N ALA A 146 -5.59 16.69 -41.46
CA ALA A 146 -6.89 17.10 -41.99
C ALA A 146 -6.90 18.57 -42.48
N GLY A 147 -6.23 19.48 -41.75
CA GLY A 147 -6.12 20.88 -42.16
C GLY A 147 -5.33 21.09 -43.46
N LEU A 148 -4.29 20.28 -43.69
CA LEU A 148 -3.43 20.38 -44.87
C LEU A 148 -4.13 19.89 -46.15
N VAL A 149 -4.99 18.87 -46.05
CA VAL A 149 -5.78 18.35 -47.18
C VAL A 149 -6.85 19.34 -47.64
N VAL A 150 -7.51 20.03 -46.70
CA VAL A 150 -8.51 21.06 -47.04
C VAL A 150 -7.85 22.25 -47.73
N HIS A 151 -6.64 22.63 -47.31
CA HIS A 151 -5.93 23.77 -47.91
C HIS A 151 -5.31 23.48 -49.29
N LEU A 152 -5.19 22.20 -49.68
CA LEU A 152 -4.70 21.77 -51.00
C LEU A 152 -5.81 21.59 -52.04
N VAL A 153 -7.06 21.48 -51.60
CA VAL A 153 -8.24 21.33 -52.47
C VAL A 153 -8.88 22.68 -52.85
N ASP A 154 -8.54 23.75 -52.13
CA ASP A 154 -9.09 25.11 -52.31
C ASP A 154 -8.02 26.14 -52.74
N SER A 155 -6.98 25.70 -53.46
CA SER A 155 -5.93 26.56 -54.05
C SER A 155 -5.64 26.19 -55.50
#